data_AF-A0A7W8PCU1-F1
#
_entry.id   AF-A0A7W8PCU1-F1
#
_cell.length_a   1.000
_cell.length_b   1.000
_cell.length_c   1.000
_cell.angle_alpha   90.00
_cell.angle_beta   90.00
_cell.angle_gamma   90.00
#
_symmetry.space_group_name_H-M   'P 1'
#
loop_
_entity.id
_entity.type
_entity.pdbx_description
1 polymer ?
#
loop_
_entity_poly.entity_id
_entity_poly.type
_entity_poly.pdbx_seq_one_letter_code
_entity_poly.pdbx_strand_id
1 'polypeptide(L)'
;MSEINASGAPDPDACSSYAQLSLDNVFSQAGITAEQAVDTLLLTLPQGARGINALRNAYYGINHRLTPQAIPINKDTFGLTFFTRPRLNLSPGNLRSERIFNPLTNINPYSIQRIIRCYLDPDSNRDPATGMSSPFVDPLSAFIPILSNMLVSAAGWPDITVPYTTSHEGVYKEVFSLVDGVTEIYSAYDITLTFRNMQGDPVTALFFYWSMYMSHVFRGTLMPYPEMIVDNEVDYQTRIYRLVLDVTKTKVQKIAACGAAFPYSPANGAAFNYDSQSPLNQSHEQISIPMHCVGAIYQDPILLYAFNSTVALFNPVMADGLRTMSCTKVPMAALQLFNHQGYPWINPDTWELEWWVDSQLYQQLIGWLTNLQNQLATPLFSTGQNQTGEASGNPAPDTVVGTAPNTLGQLDFGDGSTA
;
A
#
# COMPACT_ATOMS: atom_id res chain seq x y z
N MET A 1 -23.59 -39.58 -5.78
CA MET A 1 -23.69 -40.36 -7.03
C MET A 1 -22.49 -39.92 -7.88
N SER A 2 -21.28 -40.46 -7.66
CA SER A 2 -20.74 -41.76 -8.09
C SER A 2 -20.51 -41.85 -9.60
N GLU A 3 -19.36 -41.39 -10.07
CA GLU A 3 -18.66 -42.02 -11.19
C GLU A 3 -17.16 -42.11 -10.85
N ILE A 4 -16.77 -43.31 -10.41
CA ILE A 4 -15.39 -43.77 -10.37
C ILE A 4 -15.20 -44.54 -11.68
N ASN A 5 -14.21 -44.15 -12.47
CA ASN A 5 -13.89 -44.84 -13.72
C ASN A 5 -13.12 -46.15 -13.43
N ALA A 6 -13.38 -47.19 -14.22
CA ALA A 6 -13.08 -48.59 -13.89
C ALA A 6 -11.62 -49.04 -14.11
N SER A 7 -10.62 -48.15 -14.02
CA SER A 7 -9.21 -48.51 -14.28
C SER A 7 -8.17 -48.00 -13.28
N GLY A 8 -8.57 -47.24 -12.24
CA GLY A 8 -7.65 -46.87 -11.15
C GLY A 8 -6.40 -46.07 -11.56
N ALA A 9 -6.35 -45.52 -12.76
CA ALA A 9 -5.37 -44.53 -13.18
C ALA A 9 -5.98 -43.12 -13.02
N PRO A 10 -5.23 -42.12 -12.52
CA PRO A 10 -5.71 -40.75 -12.52
C PRO A 10 -5.93 -40.30 -13.96
N ASP A 11 -7.13 -39.80 -14.23
CA ASP A 11 -7.53 -39.24 -15.51
C ASP A 11 -6.56 -38.07 -15.86
N PRO A 12 -5.76 -38.16 -16.95
CA PRO A 12 -4.81 -37.11 -17.29
C PRO A 12 -5.48 -35.77 -17.64
N ASP A 13 -6.81 -35.76 -17.82
CA ASP A 13 -7.57 -34.56 -18.16
C ASP A 13 -8.09 -33.78 -16.94
N ALA A 14 -7.91 -34.29 -15.71
CA ALA A 14 -8.28 -33.58 -14.48
C ALA A 14 -7.32 -32.41 -14.13
N CYS A 15 -6.20 -32.27 -14.85
CA CYS A 15 -5.21 -31.21 -14.67
C CYS A 15 -5.33 -30.09 -15.72
N SER A 16 -6.54 -29.81 -16.21
CA SER A 16 -6.79 -28.76 -17.21
C SER A 16 -7.79 -27.68 -16.78
N SER A 17 -8.24 -27.66 -15.51
CA SER A 17 -9.25 -26.68 -15.05
C SER A 17 -8.72 -25.27 -14.80
N TYR A 18 -7.41 -25.02 -14.95
CA TYR A 18 -6.88 -23.69 -15.25
C TYR A 18 -6.92 -23.44 -16.75
N ALA A 19 -8.06 -23.71 -17.39
CA ALA A 19 -8.37 -23.13 -18.69
C ALA A 19 -8.17 -21.63 -18.51
N GLN A 20 -7.20 -21.08 -19.24
CA GLN A 20 -6.84 -19.67 -19.18
C GLN A 20 -8.12 -18.84 -19.08
N LEU A 21 -8.22 -18.03 -18.02
CA LEU A 21 -9.23 -16.99 -17.89
C LEU A 21 -9.00 -16.00 -19.05
N SER A 22 -9.42 -16.37 -20.25
CA SER A 22 -9.50 -15.46 -21.38
C SER A 22 -10.61 -14.48 -21.05
N LEU A 23 -10.36 -13.20 -21.31
CA LEU A 23 -11.36 -12.14 -21.16
C LEU A 23 -12.70 -12.51 -21.83
N ASP A 24 -12.64 -13.26 -22.94
CA ASP A 24 -13.81 -13.76 -23.67
C ASP A 24 -14.70 -14.74 -22.86
N ASN A 25 -14.10 -15.59 -22.02
CA ASN A 25 -14.85 -16.51 -21.15
C ASN A 25 -15.52 -15.78 -19.98
N VAL A 26 -14.93 -14.68 -19.51
CA VAL A 26 -15.50 -13.83 -18.45
C VAL A 26 -16.64 -12.96 -18.99
N PHE A 27 -16.46 -12.38 -20.18
CA PHE A 27 -17.48 -11.51 -20.79
C PHE A 27 -18.70 -12.29 -21.31
N SER A 28 -18.50 -13.51 -21.82
CA SER A 28 -19.61 -14.37 -22.25
C SER A 28 -20.52 -14.83 -21.11
N GLN A 29 -19.98 -15.02 -19.89
CA GLN A 29 -20.79 -15.33 -18.70
C GLN A 29 -21.67 -14.16 -18.24
N ALA A 30 -21.26 -12.92 -18.52
CA ALA A 30 -22.03 -11.72 -18.21
C ALA A 30 -23.04 -11.33 -19.31
N GLY A 31 -23.09 -12.04 -20.44
CA GLY A 31 -24.01 -11.75 -21.55
C GLY A 31 -23.69 -10.48 -22.34
N ILE A 32 -22.46 -9.98 -22.25
CA ILE A 32 -21.98 -8.76 -22.91
C ILE A 32 -20.84 -9.15 -23.86
N THR A 33 -20.82 -8.60 -25.07
CA THR A 33 -19.68 -8.81 -25.99
C THR A 33 -18.44 -8.08 -25.48
N ALA A 34 -17.23 -8.60 -25.73
CA ALA A 34 -15.99 -7.95 -25.27
C ALA A 34 -15.89 -6.47 -25.71
N GLU A 35 -16.37 -6.16 -26.92
CA GLU A 35 -16.42 -4.79 -27.46
C GLU A 35 -17.36 -3.89 -26.64
N GLN A 36 -18.57 -4.36 -26.31
CA GLN A 36 -19.53 -3.61 -25.50
C GLN A 36 -19.05 -3.43 -24.06
N ALA A 37 -18.31 -4.41 -23.52
CA ALA A 37 -17.71 -4.30 -22.20
C ALA A 37 -16.61 -3.22 -22.19
N VAL A 38 -15.77 -3.18 -23.22
CA VAL A 38 -14.74 -2.13 -23.40
C VAL A 38 -15.39 -0.76 -23.57
N ASP A 39 -16.40 -0.61 -24.42
CA ASP A 39 -17.09 0.67 -24.62
C ASP A 39 -17.76 1.16 -23.34
N THR A 40 -18.40 0.26 -22.59
CA THR A 40 -19.00 0.60 -21.30
C THR A 40 -17.92 1.03 -20.30
N LEU A 41 -16.81 0.31 -20.22
CA LEU A 41 -15.67 0.65 -19.36
C LEU A 41 -15.08 2.00 -19.73
N LEU A 42 -14.85 2.27 -21.02
CA LEU A 42 -14.29 3.54 -21.49
C LEU A 42 -15.22 4.74 -21.25
N LEU A 43 -16.54 4.53 -21.29
CA LEU A 43 -17.53 5.56 -20.95
C LEU A 43 -17.64 5.80 -19.44
N THR A 44 -17.45 4.76 -18.60
CA THR A 44 -17.44 4.91 -17.15
C THR A 44 -16.12 5.44 -16.60
N LEU A 45 -15.03 5.39 -17.38
CA LEU A 45 -13.75 5.97 -17.01
C LEU A 45 -13.91 7.44 -16.58
N PRO A 46 -13.27 7.86 -15.47
CA PRO A 46 -13.25 9.26 -15.04
C PRO A 46 -12.75 10.25 -16.12
N GLN A 47 -11.97 9.75 -17.09
CA GLN A 47 -11.47 10.51 -18.22
C GLN A 47 -12.55 10.76 -19.31
N GLY A 48 -13.50 9.83 -19.50
CA GLY A 48 -14.55 9.90 -20.52
C GLY A 48 -15.85 10.59 -20.09
N ALA A 49 -16.15 10.61 -18.78
CA ALA A 49 -17.47 10.99 -18.26
C ALA A 49 -17.77 12.51 -18.18
N ARG A 50 -16.93 13.40 -18.72
CA ARG A 50 -17.05 14.87 -18.47
C ARG A 50 -17.77 15.63 -19.61
N GLY A 51 -19.03 15.97 -19.39
CA GLY A 51 -19.71 17.15 -19.99
C GLY A 51 -19.83 17.18 -21.52
N ILE A 52 -20.75 16.37 -22.08
CA ILE A 52 -20.93 16.12 -23.52
C ILE A 52 -21.05 17.40 -24.37
N ASN A 53 -21.74 18.46 -23.93
CA ASN A 53 -22.03 19.60 -24.81
C ASN A 53 -20.87 20.60 -24.98
N ALA A 54 -20.05 20.82 -23.94
CA ALA A 54 -18.89 21.70 -24.01
C ALA A 54 -17.67 20.98 -24.60
N LEU A 55 -17.48 19.69 -24.27
CA LEU A 55 -16.43 18.86 -24.87
C LEU A 55 -16.72 18.54 -26.34
N ARG A 56 -17.99 18.35 -26.73
CA ARG A 56 -18.36 18.09 -28.14
C ARG A 56 -17.87 19.18 -29.08
N ASN A 57 -17.98 20.44 -28.69
CA ASN A 57 -17.50 21.53 -29.54
C ASN A 57 -15.97 21.60 -29.61
N ALA A 58 -15.25 21.05 -28.62
CA ALA A 58 -13.81 20.91 -28.64
C ALA A 58 -13.34 19.72 -29.49
N TYR A 59 -14.10 18.61 -29.51
CA TYR A 59 -13.77 17.41 -30.29
C TYR A 59 -14.26 17.44 -31.74
N TYR A 60 -15.38 18.08 -32.04
CA TYR A 60 -16.04 17.96 -33.35
C TYR A 60 -15.49 18.91 -34.41
N GLY A 61 -15.02 20.11 -34.05
CA GLY A 61 -14.69 21.13 -35.05
C GLY A 61 -13.66 22.15 -34.62
N ILE A 62 -12.99 22.73 -35.62
CA ILE A 62 -12.02 23.81 -35.44
C ILE A 62 -12.75 25.08 -35.02
N ASN A 63 -12.28 25.71 -33.95
CA ASN A 63 -12.87 26.94 -33.43
C ASN A 63 -12.51 28.15 -34.32
N HIS A 64 -13.31 28.40 -35.35
CA HIS A 64 -13.14 29.57 -36.23
C HIS A 64 -13.36 30.92 -35.53
N ARG A 65 -13.98 30.95 -34.35
CA ARG A 65 -14.25 32.18 -33.61
C ARG A 65 -13.07 32.62 -32.73
N LEU A 66 -12.04 31.77 -32.57
CA LEU A 66 -10.84 31.99 -31.73
C LEU A 66 -11.12 32.38 -30.26
N THR A 67 -12.38 32.41 -29.82
CA THR A 67 -12.76 32.62 -28.43
C THR A 67 -12.56 31.32 -27.65
N PRO A 68 -11.75 31.30 -26.59
CA PRO A 68 -11.49 30.08 -25.82
C PRO A 68 -12.79 29.53 -25.25
N GLN A 69 -12.99 28.22 -25.36
CA GLN A 69 -14.15 27.56 -24.78
C GLN A 69 -13.96 27.39 -23.28
N ALA A 70 -15.03 27.60 -22.50
CA ALA A 70 -15.02 27.44 -21.05
C ALA A 70 -15.06 25.96 -20.68
N ILE A 71 -13.93 25.25 -20.88
CA ILE A 71 -13.74 23.87 -20.46
C ILE A 71 -13.07 23.89 -19.08
N PRO A 72 -13.59 23.16 -18.07
CA PRO A 72 -12.95 23.07 -16.77
C PRO A 72 -11.55 22.45 -16.90
N ILE A 73 -10.56 23.10 -16.27
CA ILE A 73 -9.17 22.62 -16.22
C ILE A 73 -9.13 21.26 -15.50
N ASN A 74 -8.24 20.38 -15.93
CA ASN A 74 -8.04 19.11 -15.27
C ASN A 74 -7.54 19.30 -13.84
N LYS A 75 -8.20 18.66 -12.87
CA LYS A 75 -7.89 18.79 -11.44
C LYS A 75 -7.57 17.40 -10.89
N ASP A 76 -6.37 16.93 -11.19
CA ASP A 76 -5.87 15.67 -10.63
C ASP A 76 -5.20 15.95 -9.28
N THR A 77 -5.39 15.06 -8.32
CA THR A 77 -4.61 15.10 -7.07
C THR A 77 -3.40 14.20 -7.21
N PHE A 78 -2.33 14.53 -6.48
CA PHE A 78 -1.13 13.69 -6.42
C PHE A 78 -1.39 12.30 -5.80
N GLY A 79 -2.62 11.90 -5.45
CA GLY A 79 -2.97 10.52 -5.10
C GLY A 79 -2.07 9.83 -4.09
N LEU A 80 -1.76 8.54 -4.30
CA LEU A 80 -1.03 7.67 -3.37
C LEU A 80 0.09 6.90 -4.08
N THR A 81 1.09 6.46 -3.33
CA THR A 81 2.18 5.60 -3.81
C THR A 81 2.33 4.41 -2.87
N PHE A 82 2.37 3.21 -3.42
CA PHE A 82 2.46 1.97 -2.66
C PHE A 82 3.75 1.23 -3.02
N PHE A 83 4.41 0.67 -2.01
CA PHE A 83 5.63 -0.12 -2.14
C PHE A 83 5.32 -1.52 -1.63
N THR A 84 5.44 -2.55 -2.46
CA THR A 84 5.20 -3.93 -2.01
C THR A 84 6.31 -4.37 -1.06
N ARG A 85 5.98 -5.23 -0.08
CA ARG A 85 7.01 -5.80 0.79
C ARG A 85 7.90 -6.78 -0.01
N PRO A 86 9.24 -6.69 0.07
CA PRO A 86 10.12 -7.74 -0.43
C PRO A 86 9.99 -8.99 0.45
N ARG A 87 10.57 -10.12 0.01
CA ARG A 87 10.55 -11.39 0.74
C ARG A 87 11.94 -11.80 1.18
N LEU A 88 12.61 -10.94 1.94
CA LEU A 88 13.97 -11.20 2.42
C LEU A 88 13.94 -12.33 3.47
N ASN A 89 14.82 -13.32 3.35
CA ASN A 89 14.96 -14.35 4.38
C ASN A 89 15.77 -13.81 5.57
N LEU A 90 15.08 -13.20 6.53
CA LEU A 90 15.66 -12.67 7.77
C LEU A 90 15.46 -13.65 8.93
N SER A 91 15.53 -14.95 8.67
CA SER A 91 15.49 -15.98 9.72
C SER A 91 16.66 -15.84 10.72
N PRO A 92 16.51 -16.26 11.99
CA PRO A 92 17.56 -16.07 13.00
C PRO A 92 18.88 -16.77 12.66
N GLY A 93 18.85 -17.86 11.89
CA GLY A 93 20.04 -18.54 11.39
C GLY A 93 20.84 -17.65 10.42
N ASN A 94 20.14 -17.02 9.48
CA ASN A 94 20.71 -16.05 8.55
C ASN A 94 21.24 -14.81 9.29
N LEU A 95 20.45 -14.20 10.18
CA LEU A 95 20.86 -12.97 10.86
C LEU A 95 22.11 -13.15 11.75
N ARG A 96 22.36 -14.36 12.24
CA ARG A 96 23.55 -14.67 13.05
C ARG A 96 24.82 -14.87 12.24
N SER A 97 24.72 -15.07 10.93
CA SER A 97 25.92 -15.24 10.09
C SER A 97 26.72 -13.94 9.98
N GLU A 98 26.05 -12.80 10.15
CA GLU A 98 26.65 -11.47 9.96
C GLU A 98 26.35 -10.53 11.13
N ARG A 99 27.42 -9.95 11.69
CA ARG A 99 27.33 -9.08 12.88
C ARG A 99 26.43 -7.86 12.70
N ILE A 100 26.35 -7.35 11.47
CA ILE A 100 25.57 -6.14 11.13
C ILE A 100 24.08 -6.39 11.35
N PHE A 101 23.60 -7.62 11.16
CA PHE A 101 22.20 -8.00 11.29
C PHE A 101 21.81 -8.43 12.71
N ASN A 102 22.77 -8.58 13.63
CA ASN A 102 22.51 -8.98 15.01
C ASN A 102 21.48 -8.09 15.75
N PRO A 103 21.42 -6.75 15.53
CA PRO A 103 20.36 -5.93 16.14
C PRO A 103 18.93 -6.33 15.73
N LEU A 104 18.73 -6.98 14.58
CA LEU A 104 17.42 -7.46 14.11
C LEU A 104 16.96 -8.74 14.83
N THR A 105 17.83 -9.41 15.60
CA THR A 105 17.45 -10.57 16.41
C THR A 105 16.78 -10.18 17.73
N ASN A 106 16.46 -8.89 17.93
CA ASN A 106 15.77 -8.41 19.12
C ASN A 106 14.42 -9.11 19.33
N ILE A 107 14.15 -9.45 20.59
CA ILE A 107 12.91 -10.10 21.04
C ILE A 107 11.82 -9.06 21.29
N ASN A 108 12.17 -7.82 21.64
CA ASN A 108 11.19 -6.79 21.98
C ASN A 108 10.30 -6.43 20.76
N PRO A 109 8.97 -6.63 20.85
CA PRO A 109 8.05 -6.39 19.75
C PRO A 109 7.91 -4.90 19.37
N TYR A 110 8.25 -3.98 20.29
CA TYR A 110 8.11 -2.53 20.10
C TYR A 110 9.36 -1.85 19.53
N SER A 111 10.44 -2.61 19.31
CA SER A 111 11.71 -2.09 18.83
C SER A 111 11.67 -1.77 17.34
N ILE A 112 12.32 -0.68 16.92
CA ILE A 112 12.43 -0.28 15.50
C ILE A 112 13.02 -1.41 14.64
N GLN A 113 14.04 -2.09 15.16
CA GLN A 113 14.68 -3.23 14.51
C GLN A 113 13.69 -4.36 14.23
N ARG A 114 12.75 -4.61 15.16
CA ARG A 114 11.69 -5.59 14.98
C ARG A 114 10.71 -5.17 13.89
N ILE A 115 10.28 -3.91 13.91
CA ILE A 115 9.38 -3.33 12.91
C ILE A 115 9.99 -3.46 11.50
N ILE A 116 11.26 -3.10 11.35
CA ILE A 116 11.98 -3.22 10.07
C ILE A 116 12.02 -4.68 9.59
N ARG A 117 12.32 -5.62 10.49
CA ARG A 117 12.32 -7.05 10.15
C ARG A 117 10.94 -7.52 9.68
N CYS A 118 9.87 -7.13 10.37
CA CYS A 118 8.49 -7.47 9.98
C CYS A 118 8.05 -6.83 8.65
N TYR A 119 8.67 -5.73 8.21
CA TYR A 119 8.44 -5.13 6.90
C TYR A 119 9.21 -5.82 5.77
N LEU A 120 10.44 -6.25 6.04
CA LEU A 120 11.33 -6.84 5.03
C LEU A 120 11.17 -8.37 4.88
N ASP A 121 10.66 -9.04 5.92
CA ASP A 121 10.39 -10.48 5.96
C ASP A 121 8.91 -10.74 6.34
N PRO A 122 8.00 -10.69 5.35
CA PRO A 122 6.57 -10.85 5.59
C PRO A 122 6.18 -12.29 5.95
N ASP A 123 6.89 -13.29 5.42
CA ASP A 123 6.59 -14.71 5.67
C ASP A 123 6.84 -15.05 7.12
N SER A 124 7.99 -14.59 7.64
CA SER A 124 8.27 -14.78 9.04
C SER A 124 7.36 -13.97 9.96
N ASN A 125 6.89 -12.79 9.56
CA ASN A 125 5.92 -12.02 10.35
C ASN A 125 4.54 -12.70 10.40
N ARG A 126 4.18 -13.43 9.34
CA ARG A 126 2.92 -14.16 9.26
C ARG A 126 2.93 -15.46 10.05
N ASP A 127 4.07 -16.14 10.13
CA ASP A 127 4.18 -17.43 10.84
C ASP A 127 4.20 -17.26 12.38
N PRO A 128 3.15 -17.72 13.09
CA PRO A 128 3.09 -17.66 14.55
C PRO A 128 4.21 -18.48 15.21
N ALA A 129 4.74 -19.51 14.56
CA ALA A 129 5.75 -20.41 15.13
C ALA A 129 7.11 -19.72 15.27
N THR A 130 7.42 -18.75 14.42
CA THR A 130 8.67 -17.98 14.51
C THR A 130 8.65 -16.94 15.65
N GLY A 131 7.45 -16.60 16.14
CA GLY A 131 7.25 -15.59 17.17
C GLY A 131 7.65 -14.18 16.72
N MET A 132 7.77 -13.90 15.42
CA MET A 132 8.26 -12.63 14.86
C MET A 132 7.16 -11.61 14.54
N SER A 133 6.32 -11.28 15.52
CA SER A 133 5.29 -10.26 15.35
C SER A 133 5.69 -8.92 16.01
N SER A 134 5.12 -7.82 15.49
CA SER A 134 5.13 -6.48 16.08
C SER A 134 3.73 -5.89 16.00
N PRO A 135 3.21 -5.23 17.06
CA PRO A 135 1.88 -4.61 17.04
C PRO A 135 1.78 -3.42 16.09
N PHE A 136 2.91 -2.88 15.61
CA PHE A 136 2.94 -1.75 14.68
C PHE A 136 2.91 -2.16 13.20
N VAL A 137 3.09 -3.44 12.92
CA VAL A 137 3.13 -3.96 11.54
C VAL A 137 2.06 -5.02 11.39
N ASP A 138 1.08 -4.72 10.56
CA ASP A 138 0.08 -5.70 10.15
C ASP A 138 0.72 -6.81 9.30
N PRO A 139 0.68 -8.08 9.75
CA PRO A 139 1.22 -9.20 8.98
C PRO A 139 0.55 -9.40 7.63
N LEU A 140 -0.71 -8.98 7.45
CA LEU A 140 -1.49 -9.21 6.24
C LEU A 140 -1.39 -8.08 5.20
N SER A 141 -0.79 -6.95 5.54
CA SER A 141 -0.66 -5.82 4.62
C SER A 141 0.36 -6.09 3.51
N ALA A 142 0.00 -5.97 2.24
CA ALA A 142 0.94 -6.22 1.15
C ALA A 142 2.04 -5.14 1.00
N PHE A 143 1.82 -3.97 1.58
CA PHE A 143 2.63 -2.78 1.34
C PHE A 143 3.44 -2.37 2.57
N ILE A 144 4.43 -1.49 2.37
CA ILE A 144 5.21 -0.86 3.44
C ILE A 144 4.60 0.53 3.74
N PRO A 145 3.74 0.68 4.78
CA PRO A 145 3.00 1.90 5.01
C PRO A 145 3.90 3.07 5.42
N ILE A 146 5.02 2.79 6.09
CA ILE A 146 5.97 3.85 6.48
C ILE A 146 6.56 4.58 5.27
N LEU A 147 6.80 3.87 4.16
CA LEU A 147 7.28 4.48 2.92
C LEU A 147 6.18 5.30 2.26
N SER A 148 4.95 4.79 2.20
CA SER A 148 3.81 5.53 1.64
C SER A 148 3.46 6.79 2.43
N ASN A 149 3.46 6.71 3.76
CA ASN A 149 3.04 7.80 4.64
C ASN A 149 4.09 8.91 4.77
N MET A 150 5.38 8.57 4.68
CA MET A 150 6.48 9.54 4.83
C MET A 150 7.00 10.07 3.50
N LEU A 151 6.46 9.63 2.36
CA LEU A 151 6.88 10.08 1.04
C LEU A 151 6.49 11.55 0.81
N VAL A 152 7.48 12.38 0.48
CA VAL A 152 7.32 13.79 0.10
C VAL A 152 7.28 13.93 -1.42
N SER A 153 8.18 13.25 -2.13
CA SER A 153 8.25 13.29 -3.59
C SER A 153 8.78 12.00 -4.17
N ALA A 154 8.29 11.63 -5.35
CA ALA A 154 8.82 10.56 -6.18
C ALA A 154 9.02 11.10 -7.60
N ALA A 155 10.26 11.09 -8.09
CA ALA A 155 10.64 11.62 -9.39
C ALA A 155 11.54 10.64 -10.15
N GLY A 156 11.56 10.70 -11.49
CA GLY A 156 12.37 9.79 -12.32
C GLY A 156 11.57 8.75 -13.10
N TRP A 157 10.24 8.90 -13.22
CA TRP A 157 9.43 8.08 -14.12
C TRP A 157 9.80 8.39 -15.58
N PRO A 158 10.17 7.40 -16.40
CA PRO A 158 10.58 7.62 -17.79
C PRO A 158 9.38 7.90 -18.69
N ASP A 159 9.51 8.83 -19.62
CA ASP A 159 8.49 9.09 -20.62
C ASP A 159 8.52 8.02 -21.73
N ILE A 160 7.35 7.70 -22.29
CA ILE A 160 7.26 6.82 -23.45
C ILE A 160 7.81 7.56 -24.67
N THR A 161 8.88 7.02 -25.25
CA THR A 161 9.48 7.54 -26.48
C THR A 161 9.30 6.55 -27.62
N VAL A 162 8.81 7.02 -28.77
CA VAL A 162 8.69 6.17 -29.96
C VAL A 162 10.06 6.09 -30.64
N PRO A 163 10.70 4.90 -30.71
CA PRO A 163 11.95 4.75 -31.45
C PRO A 163 11.68 4.96 -32.94
N TYR A 164 12.50 5.79 -33.58
CA TYR A 164 12.40 6.07 -35.01
C TYR A 164 13.76 5.93 -35.69
N THR A 165 13.74 5.51 -36.93
CA THR A 165 14.89 5.54 -37.83
C THR A 165 14.65 6.59 -38.90
N THR A 166 15.71 7.29 -39.29
CA THR A 166 15.67 8.30 -40.35
C THR A 166 16.59 7.85 -41.48
N SER A 167 16.10 7.92 -42.71
CA SER A 167 16.90 7.56 -43.89
C SER A 167 18.11 8.48 -44.05
N HIS A 168 19.12 8.03 -44.81
CA HIS A 168 20.18 8.93 -45.27
C HIS A 168 19.59 10.09 -46.10
N GLU A 169 20.22 11.27 -46.00
CA GLU A 169 19.82 12.46 -46.74
C GLU A 169 19.98 12.23 -48.26
N GLY A 170 18.91 12.51 -49.01
CA GLY A 170 18.93 12.56 -50.47
C GLY A 170 19.68 13.78 -51.01
N VAL A 171 19.79 13.89 -52.35
CA VAL A 171 20.53 14.99 -53.00
C VAL A 171 19.88 16.36 -52.75
N TYR A 172 18.57 16.42 -52.52
CA TYR A 172 17.87 17.64 -52.11
C TYR A 172 17.65 17.72 -50.60
N LYS A 173 18.37 16.89 -49.81
CA LYS A 173 18.21 16.75 -48.35
C LYS A 173 16.82 16.28 -47.93
N GLU A 174 16.12 15.58 -48.81
CA GLU A 174 14.94 14.84 -48.41
C GLU A 174 15.33 13.70 -47.48
N VAL A 175 14.59 13.57 -46.38
CA VAL A 175 14.68 12.49 -45.42
C VAL A 175 13.28 12.00 -45.10
N PHE A 176 13.13 10.70 -44.91
CA PHE A 176 11.91 10.13 -44.34
C PHE A 176 12.26 9.41 -43.04
N SER A 177 11.37 9.50 -42.07
CA SER A 177 11.50 8.82 -40.79
C SER A 177 10.35 7.83 -40.61
N LEU A 178 10.66 6.65 -40.08
CA LEU A 178 9.68 5.62 -39.74
C LEU A 178 9.91 5.10 -38.33
N VAL A 179 8.87 4.54 -37.72
CA VAL A 179 8.95 3.90 -36.41
C VAL A 179 9.70 2.58 -36.55
N ASP A 180 10.74 2.39 -35.75
CA ASP A 180 11.68 1.25 -35.85
C ASP A 180 11.96 0.64 -34.47
N GLY A 181 10.89 0.23 -33.79
CA GLY A 181 11.00 -0.47 -32.50
C GLY A 181 9.72 -0.46 -31.67
N VAL A 182 9.81 -1.07 -30.49
CA VAL A 182 8.71 -1.19 -29.52
C VAL A 182 8.71 0.03 -28.61
N THR A 183 7.54 0.59 -28.32
CA THR A 183 7.35 1.78 -27.47
C THR A 183 7.32 1.46 -25.97
N GLU A 184 7.18 0.18 -25.63
CA GLU A 184 7.15 -0.28 -24.24
C GLU A 184 8.52 -0.13 -23.58
N ILE A 185 8.49 0.34 -22.34
CA ILE A 185 9.71 0.63 -21.59
C ILE A 185 10.12 -0.63 -20.85
N TYR A 186 11.05 -1.39 -21.44
CA TYR A 186 11.75 -2.49 -20.78
C TYR A 186 13.14 -2.09 -20.28
N SER A 187 13.55 -0.84 -20.50
CA SER A 187 14.83 -0.33 -20.03
C SER A 187 14.86 -0.15 -18.52
N ALA A 188 16.08 -0.11 -17.98
CA ALA A 188 16.31 0.30 -16.61
C ALA A 188 16.32 1.82 -16.47
N TYR A 189 15.86 2.32 -15.33
CA TYR A 189 15.81 3.74 -15.00
C TYR A 189 15.84 3.93 -13.48
N ASP A 190 16.20 5.12 -13.01
CA ASP A 190 16.30 5.40 -11.58
C ASP A 190 15.16 6.32 -11.12
N ILE A 191 14.43 5.90 -10.09
CA ILE A 191 13.47 6.76 -9.38
C ILE A 191 14.14 7.28 -8.12
N THR A 192 14.13 8.59 -7.93
CA THR A 192 14.55 9.24 -6.70
C THR A 192 13.34 9.49 -5.80
N LEU A 193 13.35 8.90 -4.61
CA LEU A 193 12.30 9.04 -3.60
C LEU A 193 12.81 9.90 -2.45
N THR A 194 12.04 10.92 -2.07
CA THR A 194 12.34 11.76 -0.91
C THR A 194 11.33 11.51 0.18
N PHE A 195 11.82 11.15 1.36
CA PHE A 195 11.03 10.88 2.56
C PHE A 195 11.28 11.97 3.61
N ARG A 196 10.26 12.25 4.41
CA ARG A 196 10.43 13.00 5.66
C ARG A 196 11.11 12.10 6.69
N ASN A 197 12.15 12.60 7.33
CA ASN A 197 12.83 11.88 8.39
C ASN A 197 12.01 11.95 9.70
N MET A 198 11.94 10.83 10.41
CA MET A 198 11.28 10.72 11.72
C MET A 198 12.34 10.48 12.80
N GLN A 199 12.02 10.81 14.05
CA GLN A 199 12.90 10.49 15.18
C GLN A 199 13.29 9.01 15.19
N GLY A 200 14.58 8.73 15.40
CA GLY A 200 15.14 7.37 15.37
C GLY A 200 15.46 6.84 13.98
N ASP A 201 15.18 7.62 12.92
CA ASP A 201 15.50 7.34 11.52
C ASP A 201 15.23 5.88 11.05
N PRO A 202 13.98 5.40 11.17
CA PRO A 202 13.63 4.05 10.75
C PRO A 202 13.66 3.86 9.23
N VAL A 203 13.51 4.93 8.44
CA VAL A 203 13.51 4.88 6.97
C VAL A 203 14.91 4.57 6.47
N THR A 204 15.93 5.33 6.89
CA THR A 204 17.32 5.05 6.51
C THR A 204 17.77 3.68 7.00
N ALA A 205 17.39 3.29 8.22
CA ALA A 205 17.70 1.97 8.77
C ALA A 205 17.08 0.84 7.93
N LEU A 206 15.82 0.98 7.49
CA LEU A 206 15.15 0.02 6.60
C LEU A 206 15.94 -0.18 5.29
N PHE A 207 16.29 0.91 4.61
CA PHE A 207 17.04 0.84 3.35
C PHE A 207 18.48 0.37 3.53
N PHE A 208 19.10 0.67 4.67
CA PHE A 208 20.43 0.15 5.03
C PHE A 208 20.43 -1.37 5.15
N TYR A 209 19.52 -1.95 5.94
CA TYR A 209 19.44 -3.41 6.09
C TYR A 209 19.06 -4.10 4.78
N TRP A 210 18.18 -3.50 3.99
CA TRP A 210 17.84 -4.00 2.66
C TRP A 210 19.07 -4.04 1.73
N SER A 211 19.81 -2.93 1.63
CA SER A 211 21.00 -2.85 0.76
C SER A 211 22.11 -3.80 1.22
N MET A 212 22.31 -3.92 2.53
CA MET A 212 23.26 -4.88 3.10
C MET A 212 22.84 -6.32 2.78
N TYR A 213 21.55 -6.64 2.88
CA TYR A 213 21.05 -7.99 2.60
C TYR A 213 21.39 -8.40 1.16
N MET A 214 21.12 -7.51 0.20
CA MET A 214 21.43 -7.73 -1.22
C MET A 214 22.91 -8.08 -1.44
N SER A 215 23.81 -7.31 -0.83
CA SER A 215 25.27 -7.55 -0.93
C SER A 215 25.67 -8.89 -0.31
N HIS A 216 25.09 -9.26 0.82
CA HIS A 216 25.40 -10.50 1.53
C HIS A 216 24.80 -11.76 0.88
N VAL A 217 23.68 -11.63 0.18
CA VAL A 217 23.15 -12.71 -0.68
C VAL A 217 24.10 -12.95 -1.86
N PHE A 218 24.57 -11.89 -2.52
CA PHE A 218 25.55 -12.03 -3.61
C PHE A 218 26.86 -12.67 -3.15
N ARG A 219 27.31 -12.36 -1.91
CA ARG A 219 28.49 -12.98 -1.30
C ARG A 219 28.29 -14.43 -0.86
N GLY A 220 27.05 -14.93 -0.83
CA GLY A 220 26.69 -16.26 -0.35
C GLY A 220 26.75 -16.43 1.17
N THR A 221 26.84 -15.35 1.95
CA THR A 221 26.82 -15.39 3.43
C THR A 221 25.40 -15.46 3.99
N LEU A 222 24.43 -14.90 3.27
CA LEU A 222 23.00 -15.03 3.52
C LEU A 222 22.37 -15.84 2.39
N MET A 223 21.37 -16.65 2.71
CA MET A 223 20.63 -17.44 1.72
C MET A 223 19.18 -16.95 1.61
N PRO A 224 18.64 -16.80 0.39
CA PRO A 224 17.21 -16.60 0.16
C PRO A 224 16.35 -17.74 0.73
N TYR A 225 15.03 -17.58 0.68
CA TYR A 225 14.14 -18.71 0.97
C TYR A 225 14.33 -19.84 -0.06
N PRO A 226 14.25 -21.13 0.34
CA PRO A 226 14.49 -22.25 -0.59
C PRO A 226 13.60 -22.23 -1.83
N GLU A 227 12.34 -21.81 -1.70
CA GLU A 227 11.41 -21.63 -2.83
C GLU A 227 11.93 -20.62 -3.87
N MET A 228 12.47 -19.48 -3.43
CA MET A 228 13.05 -18.48 -4.33
C MET A 228 14.27 -19.03 -5.09
N ILE A 229 15.03 -19.93 -4.46
CA ILE A 229 16.17 -20.60 -5.09
C ILE A 229 15.69 -21.59 -6.17
N VAL A 230 14.63 -22.35 -5.89
CA VAL A 230 14.05 -23.32 -6.83
C VAL A 230 13.43 -22.61 -8.04
N ASP A 231 12.71 -21.52 -7.80
CA ASP A 231 12.01 -20.76 -8.84
C ASP A 231 12.93 -19.76 -9.57
N ASN A 232 14.19 -19.64 -9.14
CA ASN A 232 15.18 -18.70 -9.66
C ASN A 232 14.68 -17.24 -9.63
N GLU A 233 14.00 -16.88 -8.54
CA GLU A 233 13.42 -15.56 -8.29
C GLU A 233 14.33 -14.70 -7.41
N VAL A 234 14.33 -13.39 -7.65
CA VAL A 234 15.09 -12.42 -6.86
C VAL A 234 14.24 -11.93 -5.70
N ASP A 235 14.65 -12.22 -4.47
CA ASP A 235 13.87 -12.04 -3.23
C ASP A 235 13.82 -10.58 -2.69
N TYR A 236 14.80 -9.76 -3.07
CA TYR A 236 14.94 -8.37 -2.60
C TYR A 236 14.32 -7.31 -3.52
N GLN A 237 13.51 -7.71 -4.50
CA GLN A 237 12.82 -6.79 -5.39
C GLN A 237 11.47 -6.36 -4.80
N THR A 238 11.08 -5.12 -5.10
CA THR A 238 9.76 -4.56 -4.78
C THR A 238 9.12 -3.95 -6.02
N ARG A 239 7.80 -3.81 -6.00
CA ARG A 239 7.05 -3.09 -7.01
C ARG A 239 6.49 -1.79 -6.41
N ILE A 240 6.69 -0.70 -7.14
CA ILE A 240 6.20 0.63 -6.80
C ILE A 240 4.97 0.91 -7.65
N TYR A 241 3.82 1.06 -7.01
CA TYR A 241 2.57 1.48 -7.65
C TYR A 241 2.33 2.96 -7.38
N ARG A 242 2.00 3.71 -8.43
CA ARG A 242 1.70 5.13 -8.37
C ARG A 242 0.29 5.37 -8.87
N LEU A 243 -0.59 5.83 -7.97
CA LEU A 243 -1.98 6.18 -8.29
C LEU A 243 -2.15 7.70 -8.28
N VAL A 244 -2.72 8.23 -9.35
CA VAL A 244 -3.22 9.61 -9.42
C VAL A 244 -4.73 9.54 -9.25
N LEU A 245 -5.25 10.28 -8.27
CA LEU A 245 -6.67 10.24 -7.89
C LEU A 245 -7.38 11.53 -8.30
N ASP A 246 -8.70 11.45 -8.48
CA ASP A 246 -9.55 12.63 -8.72
C ASP A 246 -9.57 13.59 -7.51
N VAL A 247 -10.15 14.79 -7.68
CA VAL A 247 -10.30 15.81 -6.62
C VAL A 247 -10.93 15.29 -5.33
N THR A 248 -11.85 14.33 -5.46
CA THR A 248 -12.55 13.70 -4.35
C THR A 248 -11.75 12.58 -3.70
N LYS A 249 -10.59 12.21 -4.27
CA LYS A 249 -9.73 11.10 -3.88
C LYS A 249 -10.41 9.72 -3.90
N THR A 250 -11.51 9.57 -4.64
CA THR A 250 -12.30 8.33 -4.66
C THR A 250 -11.98 7.45 -5.86
N LYS A 251 -11.68 8.05 -7.01
CA LYS A 251 -11.45 7.31 -8.25
C LYS A 251 -10.00 7.46 -8.73
N VAL A 252 -9.45 6.37 -9.24
CA VAL A 252 -8.15 6.32 -9.89
C VAL A 252 -8.31 6.87 -11.31
N GLN A 253 -7.52 7.88 -11.66
CA GLN A 253 -7.52 8.48 -13.00
C GLN A 253 -6.34 8.02 -13.83
N LYS A 254 -5.18 7.84 -13.20
CA LYS A 254 -3.96 7.35 -13.84
C LYS A 254 -3.25 6.40 -12.88
N ILE A 255 -2.72 5.33 -13.44
CA ILE A 255 -1.94 4.33 -12.72
C ILE A 255 -0.63 4.11 -13.46
N ALA A 256 0.45 3.99 -12.70
CA ALA A 256 1.75 3.59 -13.19
C ALA A 256 2.35 2.57 -12.22
N ALA A 257 3.13 1.64 -12.75
CA ALA A 257 3.91 0.71 -11.94
C ALA A 257 5.28 0.45 -12.57
N CYS A 258 6.29 0.26 -11.74
CA CYS A 258 7.55 -0.32 -12.19
C CYS A 258 7.41 -1.85 -12.28
N GLY A 259 8.19 -2.51 -13.13
CA GLY A 259 8.22 -3.97 -13.19
C GLY A 259 8.78 -4.56 -11.89
N ALA A 260 10.02 -4.18 -11.58
CA ALA A 260 10.74 -4.47 -10.34
C ALA A 260 11.64 -3.29 -9.96
N ALA A 261 11.87 -3.09 -8.68
CA ALA A 261 12.71 -2.03 -8.14
C ALA A 261 13.48 -2.49 -6.91
N PHE A 262 14.66 -1.92 -6.69
CA PHE A 262 15.44 -2.12 -5.47
C PHE A 262 16.25 -0.87 -5.12
N PRO A 263 16.52 -0.60 -3.83
CA PRO A 263 17.37 0.50 -3.41
C PRO A 263 18.84 0.17 -3.69
N TYR A 264 19.65 1.14 -4.13
CA TYR A 264 21.09 0.92 -4.33
C TYR A 264 21.99 1.83 -3.49
N SER A 265 21.47 2.96 -3.00
CA SER A 265 22.25 3.90 -2.20
C SER A 265 21.47 4.33 -0.96
N PRO A 266 21.68 3.69 0.20
CA PRO A 266 21.15 4.21 1.46
C PRO A 266 21.93 5.48 1.84
N ALA A 267 21.22 6.58 2.12
CA ALA A 267 21.79 7.91 2.36
C ALA A 267 22.45 8.07 3.75
N ASN A 268 23.15 7.05 4.24
CA ASN A 268 23.71 7.02 5.60
C ASN A 268 24.84 8.05 5.81
N GLY A 269 25.60 8.37 4.76
CA GLY A 269 26.76 9.26 4.88
C GLY A 269 26.40 10.67 5.34
N ALA A 270 25.26 11.19 4.90
CA ALA A 270 24.80 12.53 5.24
C ALA A 270 24.54 12.70 6.75
N ALA A 271 24.14 11.62 7.44
CA ALA A 271 23.90 11.63 8.87
C ALA A 271 25.17 11.83 9.71
N PHE A 272 26.36 11.54 9.15
CA PHE A 272 27.64 11.65 9.84
C PHE A 272 28.36 12.99 9.58
N ASN A 273 27.76 13.88 8.79
CA ASN A 273 28.32 15.22 8.57
C ASN A 273 28.21 16.07 9.85
N TYR A 274 29.31 16.74 10.20
CA TYR A 274 29.39 17.60 11.39
C TYR A 274 29.55 19.07 10.97
N ASP A 275 28.71 19.93 11.53
CA ASP A 275 28.80 21.39 11.42
C ASP A 275 28.85 21.99 12.83
N SER A 276 29.78 22.91 13.07
CA SER A 276 29.95 23.59 14.35
C SER A 276 28.99 24.78 14.53
N GLN A 277 28.33 25.25 13.46
CA GLN A 277 27.52 26.47 13.46
C GLN A 277 26.09 26.25 13.98
N SER A 278 25.53 25.06 13.79
CA SER A 278 24.19 24.70 14.28
C SER A 278 24.26 23.52 15.26
N PRO A 279 23.67 23.64 16.47
CA PRO A 279 23.64 22.53 17.42
C PRO A 279 22.76 21.36 16.98
N LEU A 280 21.84 21.57 16.02
CA LEU A 280 20.99 20.54 15.43
C LEU A 280 21.28 20.40 13.94
N ASN A 281 21.41 19.15 13.47
CA ASN A 281 21.62 18.84 12.07
C ASN A 281 20.27 18.93 11.31
N GLN A 282 19.96 20.12 10.81
CA GLN A 282 18.75 20.37 10.00
C GLN A 282 18.88 19.81 8.57
N SER A 283 20.10 19.52 8.12
CA SER A 283 20.38 18.96 6.79
C SER A 283 19.84 17.54 6.60
N HIS A 284 19.34 16.91 7.66
CA HIS A 284 18.82 15.54 7.66
C HIS A 284 17.30 15.47 7.91
N GLU A 285 16.57 16.56 7.72
CA GLU A 285 15.10 16.56 7.83
C GLU A 285 14.43 15.73 6.73
N GLN A 286 15.04 15.66 5.56
CA GLN A 286 14.57 14.86 4.42
C GLN A 286 15.67 13.91 3.95
N ILE A 287 15.25 12.70 3.58
CA ILE A 287 16.13 11.64 3.13
C ILE A 287 15.77 11.31 1.70
N SER A 288 16.74 11.42 0.79
CA SER A 288 16.57 11.06 -0.61
C SER A 288 17.24 9.72 -0.91
N ILE A 289 16.49 8.80 -1.49
CA ILE A 289 16.91 7.42 -1.73
C ILE A 289 16.64 7.09 -3.19
N PRO A 290 17.69 6.82 -3.98
CA PRO A 290 17.52 6.37 -5.35
C PRO A 290 17.21 4.87 -5.37
N MET A 291 16.22 4.51 -6.18
CA MET A 291 15.82 3.15 -6.48
C MET A 291 16.08 2.86 -7.94
N HIS A 292 16.80 1.76 -8.20
CA HIS A 292 16.98 1.25 -9.55
C HIS A 292 15.74 0.46 -9.92
N CYS A 293 15.09 0.84 -11.02
CA CYS A 293 13.84 0.27 -11.49
C CYS A 293 14.04 -0.35 -12.87
N VAL A 294 13.36 -1.46 -13.12
CA VAL A 294 13.35 -2.15 -14.42
C VAL A 294 11.92 -2.27 -14.90
N GLY A 295 11.71 -1.78 -16.13
CA GLY A 295 10.42 -1.80 -16.78
C GLY A 295 9.44 -0.78 -16.21
N ALA A 296 8.70 -0.07 -17.07
CA ALA A 296 7.65 0.84 -16.67
C ALA A 296 6.36 0.54 -17.46
N ILE A 297 5.25 0.39 -16.73
CA ILE A 297 3.93 0.17 -17.29
C ILE A 297 3.06 1.36 -16.90
N TYR A 298 2.42 1.97 -17.90
CA TYR A 298 1.60 3.17 -17.74
C TYR A 298 0.19 2.92 -18.25
N GLN A 299 -0.80 3.29 -17.44
CA GLN A 299 -2.23 3.32 -17.79
C GLN A 299 -2.81 2.01 -18.36
N ASP A 300 -2.13 0.89 -18.13
CA ASP A 300 -2.65 -0.42 -18.52
C ASP A 300 -3.70 -0.90 -17.49
N PRO A 301 -4.92 -1.26 -17.92
CA PRO A 301 -5.95 -1.84 -17.05
C PRO A 301 -5.47 -3.08 -16.27
N ILE A 302 -4.50 -3.84 -16.78
CA ILE A 302 -3.94 -5.00 -16.08
C ILE A 302 -3.33 -4.61 -14.71
N LEU A 303 -2.86 -3.36 -14.57
CA LEU A 303 -2.28 -2.88 -13.32
C LEU A 303 -3.29 -2.86 -12.17
N LEU A 304 -4.58 -2.70 -12.46
CA LEU A 304 -5.64 -2.76 -11.47
C LEU A 304 -5.77 -4.18 -10.91
N TYR A 305 -5.79 -5.17 -11.81
CA TYR A 305 -5.82 -6.58 -11.42
C TYR A 305 -4.53 -6.97 -10.70
N ALA A 306 -3.37 -6.60 -11.20
CA ALA A 306 -2.08 -6.90 -10.57
C ALA A 306 -1.98 -6.30 -9.15
N PHE A 307 -2.46 -5.07 -8.96
CA PHE A 307 -2.53 -4.42 -7.65
C PHE A 307 -3.41 -5.23 -6.68
N ASN A 308 -4.61 -5.61 -7.10
CA ASN A 308 -5.54 -6.40 -6.30
C ASN A 308 -5.03 -7.81 -6.01
N SER A 309 -4.44 -8.48 -7.00
CA SER A 309 -3.81 -9.79 -6.83
C SER A 309 -2.67 -9.72 -5.83
N THR A 310 -1.89 -8.62 -5.81
CA THR A 310 -0.85 -8.41 -4.80
C THR A 310 -1.45 -8.32 -3.40
N VAL A 311 -2.57 -7.61 -3.23
CA VAL A 311 -3.27 -7.54 -1.94
C VAL A 311 -3.80 -8.91 -1.52
N ALA A 312 -4.39 -9.66 -2.44
CA ALA A 312 -4.91 -11.01 -2.20
C ALA A 312 -3.81 -12.04 -1.87
N LEU A 313 -2.61 -11.89 -2.43
CA LEU A 313 -1.47 -12.76 -2.17
C LEU A 313 -1.05 -12.70 -0.68
N PHE A 314 -0.99 -11.51 -0.11
CA PHE A 314 -0.65 -11.32 1.31
C PHE A 314 -1.83 -11.58 2.24
N ASN A 315 -3.02 -11.13 1.85
CA ASN A 315 -4.25 -11.35 2.59
C ASN A 315 -5.24 -12.21 1.79
N PRO A 316 -5.29 -13.53 2.01
CA PRO A 316 -6.20 -14.42 1.29
C PRO A 316 -7.68 -14.06 1.45
N VAL A 317 -8.05 -13.36 2.53
CA VAL A 317 -9.42 -12.92 2.80
C VAL A 317 -9.87 -11.84 1.81
N MET A 318 -8.93 -11.11 1.22
CA MET A 318 -9.22 -10.09 0.21
C MET A 318 -9.49 -10.66 -1.19
N ALA A 319 -9.33 -11.97 -1.38
CA ALA A 319 -9.67 -12.64 -2.63
C ALA A 319 -11.17 -12.54 -2.93
N ASP A 320 -11.50 -12.63 -4.23
CA ASP A 320 -12.89 -12.51 -4.68
C ASP A 320 -13.78 -13.62 -4.08
N GLY A 321 -14.97 -13.24 -3.64
CA GLY A 321 -15.93 -14.11 -2.93
C GLY A 321 -15.77 -14.14 -1.42
N LEU A 322 -14.55 -14.12 -0.88
CA LEU A 322 -14.29 -14.12 0.57
C LEU A 322 -14.35 -12.71 1.19
N ARG A 323 -13.95 -11.69 0.40
CA ARG A 323 -13.86 -10.29 0.87
C ARG A 323 -15.16 -9.78 1.47
N THR A 324 -16.29 -9.98 0.80
CA THR A 324 -17.60 -9.49 1.27
C THR A 324 -18.11 -10.23 2.51
N MET A 325 -17.61 -11.43 2.79
CA MET A 325 -18.01 -12.21 3.96
C MET A 325 -17.27 -11.76 5.23
N SER A 326 -15.97 -11.52 5.12
CA SER A 326 -15.10 -11.27 6.27
C SER A 326 -14.68 -9.80 6.42
N CYS A 327 -14.75 -9.01 5.35
CA CYS A 327 -14.40 -7.60 5.37
C CYS A 327 -15.60 -6.73 5.00
N THR A 328 -15.64 -5.53 5.57
CA THR A 328 -16.65 -4.51 5.28
C THR A 328 -16.00 -3.35 4.55
N LYS A 329 -16.62 -2.91 3.44
CA LYS A 329 -16.22 -1.71 2.70
C LYS A 329 -16.48 -0.48 3.58
N VAL A 330 -15.45 0.33 3.79
CA VAL A 330 -15.58 1.59 4.54
C VAL A 330 -16.23 2.65 3.66
N PRO A 331 -17.36 3.26 4.08
CA PRO A 331 -17.95 4.35 3.32
C PRO A 331 -17.06 5.59 3.37
N MET A 332 -17.07 6.39 2.30
CA MET A 332 -16.21 7.58 2.17
C MET A 332 -16.33 8.56 3.36
N ALA A 333 -17.54 8.72 3.90
CA ALA A 333 -17.79 9.58 5.06
C ALA A 333 -17.08 9.09 6.34
N ALA A 334 -16.83 7.79 6.46
CA ALA A 334 -16.16 7.19 7.61
C ALA A 334 -14.66 6.95 7.36
N LEU A 335 -14.12 7.30 6.19
CA LEU A 335 -12.73 7.00 5.85
C LEU A 335 -11.72 7.66 6.81
N GLN A 336 -12.05 8.84 7.33
CA GLN A 336 -11.21 9.51 8.34
C GLN A 336 -11.14 8.75 9.66
N LEU A 337 -12.20 8.01 10.03
CA LEU A 337 -12.23 7.23 11.25
C LEU A 337 -11.28 6.03 11.18
N PHE A 338 -11.23 5.38 10.02
CA PHE A 338 -10.37 4.23 9.77
C PHE A 338 -9.01 4.63 9.21
N ASN A 339 -8.54 5.85 9.49
CA ASN A 339 -7.25 6.29 9.00
C ASN A 339 -6.11 5.38 9.53
N HIS A 340 -5.13 5.08 8.67
CA HIS A 340 -4.07 4.08 8.90
C HIS A 340 -4.54 2.64 9.11
N GLN A 341 -5.82 2.35 8.87
CA GLN A 341 -6.39 1.02 8.94
C GLN A 341 -7.09 0.67 7.63
N GLY A 342 -7.00 -0.60 7.25
CA GLY A 342 -7.69 -1.13 6.08
C GLY A 342 -6.79 -1.41 4.89
N TYR A 343 -7.28 -2.31 4.05
CA TYR A 343 -6.61 -2.82 2.87
C TYR A 343 -7.15 -2.10 1.63
N PRO A 344 -6.28 -1.55 0.77
CA PRO A 344 -6.72 -0.91 -0.45
C PRO A 344 -7.17 -1.97 -1.45
N TRP A 345 -8.24 -1.69 -2.17
CA TRP A 345 -8.72 -2.51 -3.28
C TRP A 345 -9.23 -1.57 -4.38
N ILE A 346 -8.93 -1.86 -5.64
CA ILE A 346 -9.44 -1.05 -6.75
C ILE A 346 -10.51 -1.83 -7.48
N ASN A 347 -11.72 -1.29 -7.57
CA ASN A 347 -12.77 -1.92 -8.35
C ASN A 347 -12.42 -1.81 -9.85
N PRO A 348 -12.28 -2.93 -10.59
CA PRO A 348 -11.84 -2.90 -11.99
C PRO A 348 -12.87 -2.25 -12.93
N ASP A 349 -14.16 -2.27 -12.58
CA ASP A 349 -15.24 -1.74 -13.43
C ASP A 349 -15.46 -0.24 -13.19
N THR A 350 -15.39 0.20 -11.94
CA THR A 350 -15.71 1.59 -11.55
C THR A 350 -14.49 2.48 -11.36
N TRP A 351 -13.30 1.87 -11.28
CA TRP A 351 -12.02 2.51 -10.97
C TRP A 351 -12.03 3.24 -9.62
N GLU A 352 -12.93 2.84 -8.73
CA GLU A 352 -13.01 3.36 -7.37
C GLU A 352 -11.94 2.69 -6.50
N LEU A 353 -11.15 3.51 -5.80
CA LEU A 353 -10.26 3.04 -4.75
C LEU A 353 -11.08 2.84 -3.47
N GLU A 354 -11.29 1.58 -3.13
CA GLU A 354 -12.03 1.13 -1.96
C GLU A 354 -11.09 0.78 -0.83
N TRP A 355 -11.56 0.98 0.40
CA TRP A 355 -10.85 0.57 1.61
C TRP A 355 -11.69 -0.46 2.35
N TRP A 356 -11.06 -1.58 2.68
CA TRP A 356 -11.70 -2.72 3.32
C TRP A 356 -11.09 -2.95 4.69
N VAL A 357 -11.94 -3.10 5.69
CA VAL A 357 -11.54 -3.38 7.07
C VAL A 357 -12.20 -4.69 7.50
N ASP A 358 -11.56 -5.43 8.40
CA ASP A 358 -12.17 -6.61 9.00
C ASP A 358 -13.51 -6.26 9.66
N SER A 359 -14.54 -7.08 9.40
CA SER A 359 -15.91 -6.82 9.85
C SER A 359 -16.01 -6.72 11.38
N GLN A 360 -15.20 -7.49 12.11
CA GLN A 360 -15.16 -7.41 13.57
C GLN A 360 -14.60 -6.06 14.03
N LEU A 361 -13.48 -5.61 13.46
CA LEU A 361 -12.87 -4.32 13.77
C LEU A 361 -13.81 -3.15 13.43
N TYR A 362 -14.50 -3.24 12.28
CA TYR A 362 -15.48 -2.25 11.85
C TYR A 362 -16.62 -2.07 12.87
N GLN A 363 -17.20 -3.18 13.35
CA GLN A 363 -18.28 -3.15 14.35
C GLN A 363 -17.81 -2.59 15.70
N GLN A 364 -16.59 -2.92 16.14
CA GLN A 364 -16.03 -2.43 17.40
C GLN A 364 -15.84 -0.90 17.39
N LEU A 365 -15.29 -0.34 16.32
CA LEU A 365 -15.03 1.10 16.20
C LEU A 365 -16.32 1.93 16.11
N ILE A 366 -17.30 1.46 15.33
CA ILE A 366 -18.60 2.14 15.22
C ILE A 366 -19.40 2.02 16.51
N GLY A 367 -19.37 0.85 17.16
CA GLY A 367 -20.00 0.66 18.46
C GLY A 367 -19.43 1.60 19.52
N TRP A 368 -18.10 1.77 19.56
CA TRP A 368 -17.44 2.72 20.45
C TRP A 368 -17.89 4.17 20.19
N LEU A 369 -17.91 4.62 18.94
CA LEU A 369 -18.37 5.98 18.59
C LEU A 369 -19.82 6.22 18.99
N THR A 370 -20.69 5.25 18.75
CA THR A 370 -22.11 5.37 19.07
C THR A 370 -22.29 5.55 20.59
N ASN A 371 -21.52 4.80 21.38
CA ASN A 371 -21.51 4.95 22.84
C ASN A 371 -20.95 6.30 23.30
N LEU A 372 -19.89 6.79 22.67
CA LEU A 372 -19.30 8.09 23.00
C LEU A 372 -20.25 9.25 22.65
N GLN A 373 -20.92 9.17 21.51
CA GLN A 373 -21.96 10.14 21.13
C GLN A 373 -23.12 10.14 22.12
N ASN A 374 -23.55 8.96 22.59
CA ASN A 374 -24.60 8.84 23.61
C ASN A 374 -24.17 9.43 24.96
N GLN A 375 -22.89 9.34 25.33
CA GLN A 375 -22.33 9.96 26.55
C GLN A 375 -22.19 11.49 26.44
N LEU A 376 -21.92 12.02 25.25
CA LEU A 376 -21.86 13.47 25.01
C LEU A 376 -23.25 14.11 24.86
N ALA A 377 -24.23 13.33 24.40
CA ALA A 377 -25.61 13.78 24.21
C ALA A 377 -26.42 13.89 25.52
N THR A 378 -25.88 13.41 26.66
CA THR A 378 -26.44 13.62 28.00
C THR A 378 -25.65 14.71 28.75
N PRO A 379 -25.90 16.01 28.49
CA PRO A 379 -25.31 17.04 29.33
C PRO A 379 -25.89 16.92 30.74
N LEU A 380 -25.04 16.57 31.71
CA LEU A 380 -25.33 16.67 33.14
C LEU A 380 -25.42 18.16 33.54
N PHE A 381 -26.47 18.85 33.09
CA PHE A 381 -26.94 20.03 33.81
C PHE A 381 -27.76 19.54 34.99
N SER A 382 -27.06 19.25 36.09
CA SER A 382 -27.64 19.20 37.41
C SER A 382 -28.23 20.58 37.72
N THR A 383 -29.50 20.77 37.40
CA THR A 383 -30.29 21.91 37.86
C THR A 383 -30.19 21.96 39.37
N GLY A 384 -29.49 22.95 39.91
CA GLY A 384 -29.38 23.17 41.35
C GLY A 384 -30.77 23.28 41.94
N GLN A 385 -31.23 22.20 42.59
CA GLN A 385 -32.41 22.26 43.43
C GLN A 385 -32.04 23.07 44.68
N ASN A 386 -32.68 24.22 44.82
CA ASN A 386 -32.79 24.95 46.07
C ASN A 386 -33.32 23.97 47.15
N GLN A 387 -32.47 23.55 48.08
CA GLN A 387 -32.88 22.90 49.31
C GLN A 387 -32.92 23.94 50.43
N THR A 388 -34.10 24.47 50.68
CA THR A 388 -34.50 25.02 51.99
C THR A 388 -34.98 23.85 52.87
N GLY A 389 -34.49 23.78 54.12
CA GLY A 389 -34.96 22.86 55.18
C GLY A 389 -33.82 22.01 55.74
N GLU A 390 -33.14 22.45 56.79
CA GLU A 390 -33.42 22.17 58.21
C GLU A 390 -32.83 20.84 58.75
N ALA A 391 -31.89 21.06 59.68
CA ALA A 391 -31.26 20.20 60.69
C ALA A 391 -31.82 18.80 61.01
N SER A 392 -30.93 17.82 61.19
CA SER A 392 -30.53 17.23 62.48
C SER A 392 -30.16 15.74 62.40
N GLY A 393 -29.13 15.34 63.17
CA GLY A 393 -29.06 14.02 63.83
C GLY A 393 -28.40 12.84 63.08
N ASN A 394 -27.17 12.48 63.49
CA ASN A 394 -26.61 11.12 63.40
C ASN A 394 -27.26 10.25 64.53
N PRO A 395 -27.33 8.89 64.49
CA PRO A 395 -26.15 8.01 64.35
C PRO A 395 -26.32 6.58 63.74
N ALA A 396 -25.25 6.11 63.07
CA ALA A 396 -24.63 4.77 63.13
C ALA A 396 -25.44 3.47 62.74
N PRO A 397 -24.84 2.26 62.73
CA PRO A 397 -24.34 1.61 61.50
C PRO A 397 -24.89 0.18 61.29
N ASP A 398 -25.00 -0.34 60.05
CA ASP A 398 -24.94 -1.81 59.86
C ASP A 398 -24.71 -2.30 58.42
N THR A 399 -23.63 -3.09 58.30
CA THR A 399 -23.44 -4.38 57.59
C THR A 399 -24.03 -4.71 56.19
N VAL A 400 -23.09 -5.05 55.28
CA VAL A 400 -22.96 -6.30 54.49
C VAL A 400 -23.25 -6.31 52.96
N VAL A 401 -22.32 -7.01 52.25
CA VAL A 401 -22.26 -7.44 50.83
C VAL A 401 -21.90 -6.35 49.80
N GLY A 402 -20.95 -6.48 48.87
CA GLY A 402 -20.09 -7.57 48.41
C GLY A 402 -19.63 -7.23 46.98
N THR A 403 -18.30 -7.14 46.79
CA THR A 403 -17.50 -7.41 45.58
C THR A 403 -18.06 -7.09 44.17
N ALA A 404 -17.40 -6.14 43.50
CA ALA A 404 -17.04 -6.23 42.07
C ALA A 404 -15.58 -5.75 41.88
N PRO A 405 -14.76 -6.42 41.06
CA PRO A 405 -13.32 -6.15 40.96
C PRO A 405 -13.00 -4.99 40.01
N ASN A 406 -12.29 -3.98 40.52
CA ASN A 406 -11.55 -3.02 39.71
C ASN A 406 -10.18 -3.61 39.37
N THR A 407 -9.91 -3.84 38.09
CA THR A 407 -8.55 -4.00 37.57
C THR A 407 -8.46 -3.56 36.12
N LEU A 408 -7.34 -2.89 35.82
CA LEU A 408 -6.86 -2.32 34.54
C LEU A 408 -7.32 -0.87 34.33
N GLY A 409 -6.46 0.14 34.42
CA GLY A 409 -5.00 0.16 34.49
C GLY A 409 -4.57 1.58 34.17
N GLN A 410 -4.35 2.37 35.22
CA GLN A 410 -3.89 3.75 35.12
C GLN A 410 -2.39 3.73 34.80
N LEU A 411 -2.02 4.36 33.68
CA LEU A 411 -0.65 4.60 33.27
C LEU A 411 0.02 5.54 34.27
N ASP A 412 1.04 5.05 34.97
CA ASP A 412 1.86 5.87 35.85
C ASP A 412 3.21 6.15 35.20
N PHE A 413 3.54 7.44 35.13
CA PHE A 413 4.79 7.96 34.58
C PHE A 413 5.76 8.22 35.73
N GLY A 414 6.83 7.41 35.79
CA GLY A 414 8.18 7.78 36.24
C GLY A 414 8.38 8.27 37.68
N ASP A 415 9.30 7.62 38.40
CA ASP A 415 10.51 8.31 38.85
C ASP A 415 11.63 7.32 39.22
N GLY A 416 12.88 7.78 39.14
CA GLY A 416 14.07 6.94 39.15
C GLY A 416 14.65 6.54 40.51
N SER A 417 15.90 6.08 40.41
CA SER A 417 16.94 5.91 41.44
C SER A 417 17.19 4.51 42.04
N THR A 418 18.44 4.08 41.83
CA THR A 418 19.32 3.29 42.72
C THR A 418 18.95 1.86 43.12
N ALA A 419 19.68 0.89 42.57
CA ALA A 419 20.69 0.08 43.28
C ALA A 419 21.57 -0.67 42.27
#